data_AF-A0A2G5UD98-F1
#
_entry.id   AF-A0A2G5UD98-F1
#
_cell.length_a   1.000
_cell.length_b   1.000
_cell.length_c   1.000
_cell.angle_alpha   90.00
_cell.angle_beta   90.00
_cell.angle_gamma   90.00
#
_symmetry.space_group_name_H-M   'P 1'
#
loop_
_entity.id
_entity.type
_entity.pdbx_description
1 polymer ?
#
loop_
_entity_poly.entity_id
_entity_poly.type
_entity_poly.pdbx_seq_one_letter_code
_entity_poly.pdbx_strand_id
1 'polypeptide(L)' 'MIIKEDSEFIVMIGGFTENGKKKQETCGKYFMDQDGDEMTIEQYKVKTISVEEMGGETKKRLLEITDTT' A
#
# COMPACT_ATOMS: atom_id res chain seq x y z
N MET A 1 12.63 5.22 -5.12
CA MET A 1 12.12 6.57 -4.83
C MET A 1 11.81 6.67 -3.35
N ILE A 2 10.79 5.96 -2.83
CA ILE A 2 10.38 5.98 -1.40
C ILE A 2 11.54 5.84 -0.40
N ILE A 3 12.34 4.76 -0.51
CA ILE A 3 13.42 4.47 0.45
C ILE A 3 14.63 5.39 0.25
N LYS A 4 14.87 5.84 -0.99
CA LYS A 4 15.97 6.76 -1.30
C LYS A 4 15.69 8.19 -0.82
N GLU A 5 14.41 8.53 -0.66
CA GLU A 5 13.94 9.87 -0.29
C GLU A 5 13.45 9.94 1.17
N ASP A 6 13.61 8.84 1.93
CA ASP A 6 13.18 8.73 3.34
C ASP A 6 11.73 9.20 3.57
N SER A 7 10.84 8.80 2.65
CA SER A 7 9.44 9.25 2.69
C SER A 7 8.66 8.53 3.78
N GLU A 8 8.19 9.29 4.78
CA GLU A 8 7.42 8.74 5.91
C GLU A 8 5.92 8.54 5.59
N PHE A 9 5.38 9.30 4.63
CA PHE A 9 3.96 9.25 4.26
C PHE A 9 3.79 9.15 2.75
N ILE A 10 2.88 8.25 2.35
CA ILE A 10 2.50 8.05 0.94
C ILE A 10 0.99 8.11 0.85
N VAL A 11 0.48 8.98 -0.03
CA VAL A 11 -0.95 9.06 -0.33
C VAL A 11 -1.18 8.44 -1.70
N MET A 12 -1.89 7.31 -1.73
CA MET A 12 -2.33 6.73 -3.00
C MET A 12 -3.72 7.27 -3.34
N ILE A 13 -3.82 7.93 -4.49
CA ILE A 13 -5.07 8.41 -5.07
C ILE A 13 -5.34 7.57 -6.31
N GLY A 14 -6.18 6.55 -6.18
CA GLY A 14 -6.46 5.60 -7.26
C GLY A 14 -7.43 4.51 -6.83
N GLY A 15 -8.20 3.99 -7.79
CA GLY A 15 -9.34 3.11 -7.52
C GLY A 15 -10.57 3.90 -7.10
N PHE A 16 -11.41 4.27 -8.05
CA PHE A 16 -12.75 4.79 -7.77
C PHE A 16 -13.80 3.73 -8.11
N THR A 17 -14.77 3.57 -7.23
CA THR A 17 -15.93 2.72 -7.45
C THR A 17 -16.97 3.53 -8.24
N GLU A 18 -17.21 3.20 -9.50
CA GLU A 18 -18.30 3.82 -10.28
C GLU A 18 -19.44 2.81 -10.38
N ASN A 19 -20.63 3.16 -9.87
CA ASN A 19 -21.80 2.28 -9.83
C ASN A 19 -21.56 0.93 -9.11
N GLY A 20 -20.81 0.94 -8.00
CA GLY A 20 -20.55 -0.26 -7.19
C GLY A 20 -19.58 -1.26 -7.84
N LYS A 21 -18.95 -0.91 -8.97
CA LYS A 21 -17.90 -1.70 -9.61
C LYS A 21 -16.57 -0.97 -9.49
N LYS A 22 -15.55 -1.64 -8.96
CA LYS A 22 -14.17 -1.15 -8.98
C LYS A 22 -13.76 -0.94 -10.44
N LYS A 23 -13.63 0.31 -10.87
CA LYS A 23 -13.23 0.62 -12.24
C LYS A 23 -11.71 0.61 -12.30
N GLN A 24 -11.18 -0.47 -12.90
CA GLN A 24 -9.81 -0.61 -13.42
C GLN A 24 -8.67 -0.34 -12.43
N GLU A 25 -7.85 -1.35 -12.14
CA GLU A 25 -6.58 -1.15 -11.42
C GLU A 25 -5.75 -0.11 -12.16
N THR A 26 -5.70 1.10 -11.60
CA THR A 26 -4.98 2.25 -12.17
C THR A 26 -3.52 2.23 -11.78
N CYS A 27 -3.16 1.39 -10.81
CA CYS A 27 -1.83 1.27 -10.22
C CYS A 27 -1.50 -0.21 -10.03
N GLY A 28 -0.21 -0.56 -10.12
CA GLY A 28 0.26 -1.89 -9.74
C GLY A 28 0.09 -2.14 -8.24
N LYS A 29 0.27 -3.40 -7.82
CA LYS A 29 0.25 -3.79 -6.41
C LYS A 29 1.63 -3.58 -5.78
N TYR A 30 1.71 -2.69 -4.78
CA TYR A 30 2.97 -2.32 -4.11
C TYR A 30 3.01 -2.71 -2.62
N PHE A 31 1.90 -3.21 -2.09
CA PHE A 31 1.78 -3.73 -0.72
C PHE A 31 0.62 -4.74 -0.67
N MET A 32 0.52 -5.46 0.44
CA MET A 32 -0.56 -6.43 0.67
C MET A 32 -1.72 -5.81 1.45
N ASP A 33 -2.93 -6.30 1.19
CA ASP A 33 -4.16 -5.69 1.70
C ASP A 33 -4.48 -6.06 3.15
N GLN A 34 -3.96 -7.17 3.65
CA GLN A 34 -4.25 -7.67 4.99
C GLN A 34 -3.10 -7.42 5.94
N ASP A 35 -3.42 -7.28 7.22
CA ASP A 35 -2.45 -7.20 8.30
C ASP A 35 -1.65 -8.50 8.40
N GLY A 36 -0.33 -8.36 8.53
CA GLY A 36 0.62 -9.46 8.65
C GLY A 36 1.13 -9.98 7.30
N ASP A 37 0.45 -9.66 6.20
CA ASP A 37 0.91 -10.04 4.87
C ASP A 37 2.17 -9.28 4.47
N GLU A 38 3.01 -9.94 3.68
CA GLU A 38 4.23 -9.38 3.14
C GLU A 38 4.38 -9.70 1.66
N MET A 39 5.14 -8.86 0.96
CA MET A 39 5.56 -9.10 -0.40
C MET A 39 6.99 -8.64 -0.62
N THR A 40 7.64 -9.22 -1.63
CA THR A 40 8.98 -8.81 -2.07
C THR A 40 8.87 -8.04 -3.37
N ILE A 41 9.49 -6.87 -3.41
CA ILE A 41 9.64 -6.04 -4.61
C ILE A 41 11.13 -5.80 -4.80
N GLU A 42 11.72 -6.52 -5.76
CA GLU A 42 13.18 -6.54 -5.98
C GLU A 42 13.92 -6.90 -4.68
N GLN A 43 14.78 -6.00 -4.17
CA GLN A 43 15.55 -6.16 -2.94
C GLN A 43 14.79 -5.78 -1.66
N TYR A 44 13.55 -5.29 -1.78
CA TYR A 44 12.80 -4.76 -0.65
C TYR A 44 11.72 -5.74 -0.21
N LYS A 45 11.67 -5.99 1.10
CA LYS A 45 10.54 -6.66 1.75
C LYS A 45 9.57 -5.61 2.26
N VAL A 46 8.32 -5.67 1.82
CA VAL A 46 7.24 -4.77 2.25
C VAL A 46 6.25 -5.57 3.06
N LYS A 47 6.10 -5.25 4.35
CA LYS A 47 5.16 -5.88 5.27
C LYS A 47 4.07 -4.90 5.67
N THR A 48 2.81 -5.33 5.59
CA THR A 48 1.68 -4.58 6.13
C THR A 48 1.57 -4.87 7.62
N ILE A 49 1.86 -3.87 8.45
CA ILE A 49 1.88 -3.97 9.91
C ILE A 49 0.51 -3.72 10.52
N SER A 50 -0.30 -2.86 9.90
CA SER A 50 -1.68 -2.63 10.32
C SER A 50 -2.50 -2.01 9.20
N VAL A 51 -3.81 -2.19 9.30
CA VAL A 51 -4.81 -1.57 8.42
C VAL A 51 -5.88 -0.91 9.29
N GLU A 52 -6.06 0.39 9.14
CA GLU A 52 -7.06 1.19 9.83
C GLU A 52 -8.07 1.75 8.80
N GLU A 53 -9.37 1.50 9.02
CA GLU A 53 -10.44 2.14 8.23
C GLU A 53 -10.66 3.55 8.75
N MET A 54 -10.47 4.58 7.91
CA MET A 54 -10.58 5.99 8.30
C MET A 54 -11.98 6.58 8.05
N GLY A 55 -12.94 5.74 7.64
CA GLY A 55 -14.29 6.13 7.24
C GLY A 55 -14.43 6.30 5.73
N GLY A 56 -15.62 6.00 5.19
CA GLY A 56 -15.86 5.94 3.75
C GLY A 56 -15.05 4.83 3.09
N GLU A 57 -14.45 5.11 1.93
CA GLU A 57 -13.58 4.18 1.20
C GLU A 57 -12.08 4.37 1.51
N THR A 58 -11.74 5.15 2.55
CA THR A 58 -10.35 5.49 2.88
C THR A 58 -9.76 4.51 3.90
N LYS A 59 -8.59 3.97 3.58
CA LYS A 59 -7.80 3.10 4.46
C LYS A 59 -6.43 3.69 4.72
N LYS A 60 -6.02 3.70 5.97
CA LYS A 60 -4.65 3.98 6.39
C LYS A 60 -3.94 2.65 6.63
N ARG A 61 -2.70 2.53 6.18
CA ARG A 61 -1.87 1.32 6.38
C ARG A 61 -0.52 1.74 6.96
N LEU A 62 -0.06 1.00 7.96
CA LEU A 62 1.33 1.09 8.41
C LEU A 62 2.13 0.02 7.68
N LEU A 63 3.20 0.44 6.99
CA LEU A 63 4.08 -0.46 6.26
C LEU A 63 5.46 -0.46 6.91
N GLU A 64 6.04 -1.63 7.03
CA GLU A 64 7.47 -1.80 7.31
C GLU A 64 8.16 -2.17 6.00
N ILE A 65 9.23 -1.47 5.66
CA ILE A 65 10.00 -1.72 4.45
C ILE A 65 11.45 -1.98 4.83
N THR A 66 11.94 -3.16 4.47
CA THR A 66 13.28 -3.63 4.81
C THR A 66 14.10 -3.86 3.54
N ASP A 67 15.28 -3.25 3.44
CA ASP A 67 16.26 -3.63 2.43
C ASP A 67 16.91 -4.97 2.83
N THR A 68 16.93 -5.93 1.92
CA THR A 68 17.44 -7.29 2.16
C THR A 68 18.87 -7.50 1.64
N THR A 69 19.52 -6.44 1.17
CA THR A 69 20.93 -6.44 0.74
C THR A 69 21.92 -6.04 1.82
#